data_AF-V7D0J6-F1
#
_entry.id   AF-V7D0J6-F1
#
_cell.length_a   1.000
_cell.length_b   1.000
_cell.length_c   1.000
_cell.angle_alpha   90.00
_cell.angle_beta   90.00
_cell.angle_gamma   90.00
#
_symmetry.space_group_name_H-M   'P 1'
#
loop_
_entity.id
_entity.type
_entity.pdbx_description
1 polymer ?
#
loop_
_entity_poly.entity_id
_entity_poly.type
_entity_poly.pdbx_seq_one_letter_code
_entity_poly.pdbx_strand_id
1 'polypeptide(L)'
;MGGELIKVGATPLSLLLRSLPPSLPRTLLRYQVCEIGRQKTCTCQPHASDYDGLRFPNFNFNVSHHGDYVAIASEPVCLVGIDIVSYDVPQGETITEFIQPFSSYFSCLEWDNIVMAGTSDDVLVEFYRYWSLKEAYVKAIGSGLTEGLNKVEFSHTRWTNISAKVNGKVMTQWRFWLFELEDRHCVSIARVHPVSAATSYKRTLKKVEFTEEEYTLGLHLPNVDFVQLGIEQLISIIQKASD
;
A
#
# COMPACT_ATOMS: atom_id res chain seq x y z
N MET A 1 8.17 -6.94 4.37
CA MET A 1 7.27 -6.50 3.27
C MET A 1 8.13 -6.00 2.14
N GLY A 2 7.98 -6.52 0.93
CA GLY A 2 8.25 -5.72 -0.25
C GLY A 2 6.96 -5.12 -0.77
N GLY A 3 7.05 -3.86 -1.18
CA GLY A 3 6.25 -3.42 -2.29
C GLY A 3 6.98 -3.80 -3.58
N GLU A 4 6.26 -4.24 -4.58
CA GLU A 4 6.78 -4.30 -5.93
C GLU A 4 6.05 -3.26 -6.76
N LEU A 5 6.84 -2.44 -7.44
CA LEU A 5 6.34 -1.43 -8.35
C LEU A 5 6.61 -1.91 -9.77
N ILE A 6 5.56 -2.24 -10.50
CA ILE A 6 5.70 -2.61 -11.90
C ILE A 6 5.47 -1.34 -12.71
N LYS A 7 6.53 -0.81 -13.35
CA LYS A 7 6.38 0.26 -14.34
C LYS A 7 5.89 -0.38 -15.63
N VAL A 8 4.64 -0.12 -15.99
CA VAL A 8 4.02 -0.61 -17.21
C VAL A 8 4.09 0.53 -18.22
N GLY A 9 4.93 0.40 -19.25
CA GLY A 9 4.90 1.32 -20.38
C GLY A 9 3.53 1.33 -21.09
N ALA A 10 3.39 2.04 -22.21
CA ALA A 10 2.14 2.35 -22.94
C ALA A 10 1.29 1.18 -23.51
N THR A 11 1.21 0.05 -22.81
CA THR A 11 0.34 -1.10 -23.08
C THR A 11 -0.97 -0.92 -22.31
N PRO A 12 -2.15 -1.23 -22.87
CA PRO A 12 -3.41 -1.08 -22.14
C PRO A 12 -3.44 -1.95 -20.86
N LEU A 13 -3.29 -1.28 -19.72
CA LEU A 13 -3.08 -1.84 -18.38
C LEU A 13 -4.17 -2.83 -17.92
N SER A 14 -5.39 -2.63 -18.43
CA SER A 14 -6.56 -3.48 -18.14
C SER A 14 -6.45 -4.90 -18.69
N LEU A 15 -5.64 -5.12 -19.74
CA LEU A 15 -5.35 -6.45 -20.30
C LEU A 15 -4.25 -7.17 -19.53
N LEU A 16 -3.25 -6.44 -19.02
CA LEU A 16 -2.16 -7.01 -18.22
C LEU A 16 -2.69 -7.54 -16.89
N LEU A 17 -3.44 -6.73 -16.13
CA LEU A 17 -3.99 -7.13 -14.83
C LEU A 17 -4.96 -8.32 -14.89
N ARG A 18 -5.73 -8.46 -15.99
CA ARG A 18 -6.62 -9.61 -16.22
C ARG A 18 -5.89 -10.90 -16.62
N SER A 19 -4.65 -10.78 -17.10
CA SER A 19 -3.81 -11.91 -17.51
C SER A 19 -2.79 -12.33 -16.45
N LEU A 20 -2.61 -11.56 -15.37
CA LEU A 20 -1.77 -11.94 -14.24
C LEU A 20 -2.41 -13.14 -13.51
N PRO A 21 -1.67 -14.25 -13.33
CA PRO A 21 -2.21 -15.42 -12.65
C PRO A 21 -2.45 -15.09 -11.17
N PRO A 22 -3.49 -15.64 -10.51
CA PRO A 22 -3.74 -15.44 -9.07
C PRO A 22 -2.56 -15.85 -8.16
N SER A 23 -1.64 -16.67 -8.68
CA SER A 23 -0.41 -17.08 -8.01
C SER A 23 0.69 -16.01 -8.04
N LEU A 24 0.56 -14.96 -8.87
CA LEU A 24 1.61 -13.95 -9.05
C LEU A 24 2.06 -13.31 -7.72
N PRO A 25 1.18 -12.81 -6.84
CA PRO A 25 1.62 -12.19 -5.59
C PRO A 25 2.41 -13.16 -4.70
N ARG A 26 2.05 -14.46 -4.72
CA ARG A 26 2.82 -15.50 -4.00
C ARG A 26 4.16 -15.78 -4.68
N THR A 27 4.20 -15.70 -6.00
CA THR A 27 5.42 -15.88 -6.80
C THR A 27 6.40 -14.73 -6.56
N LEU A 28 5.91 -13.50 -6.59
CA LEU A 28 6.66 -12.29 -6.28
C LEU A 28 7.14 -12.30 -4.83
N LEU A 29 6.28 -12.66 -3.86
CA LEU A 29 6.69 -12.86 -2.47
C LEU A 29 7.82 -13.90 -2.36
N ARG A 30 7.70 -15.06 -3.03
CA ARG A 30 8.75 -16.10 -3.03
C ARG A 30 10.05 -15.60 -3.66
N TYR A 31 9.96 -14.91 -4.79
CA TYR A 31 11.11 -14.30 -5.46
C TYR A 31 11.81 -13.32 -4.51
N GLN A 32 11.05 -12.46 -3.85
CA GLN A 32 11.58 -11.47 -2.93
C GLN A 32 12.22 -12.10 -1.69
N VAL A 33 11.58 -13.10 -1.08
CA VAL A 33 12.15 -13.86 0.05
C VAL A 33 13.46 -14.55 -0.36
N CYS A 34 13.51 -15.11 -1.58
CA CYS A 34 14.73 -15.71 -2.13
C CYS A 34 15.84 -14.68 -2.36
N GLU A 35 15.52 -13.51 -2.94
CA GLU A 35 16.49 -12.44 -3.17
C GLU A 35 17.01 -11.85 -1.84
N ILE A 36 16.14 -11.61 -0.86
CA ILE A 36 16.55 -11.18 0.49
C ILE A 36 17.47 -12.22 1.15
N GLY A 37 17.16 -13.51 0.98
CA GLY A 37 17.99 -14.62 1.48
C GLY A 37 19.36 -14.73 0.80
N ARG A 38 19.48 -14.30 -0.46
CA ARG A 38 20.76 -14.22 -1.19
C ARG A 38 21.59 -12.99 -0.82
N GLN A 39 20.94 -11.90 -0.39
CA GLN A 39 21.60 -10.60 -0.22
C GLN A 39 22.05 -10.25 1.21
N LYS A 40 21.71 -11.02 2.26
CA LYS A 40 22.08 -10.66 3.65
C LYS A 40 22.73 -11.80 4.45
N THR A 41 23.99 -11.57 4.86
CA THR A 41 24.65 -12.16 6.04
C THR A 41 24.40 -11.26 7.24
N CYS A 42 23.25 -11.36 7.92
CA CYS A 42 23.03 -10.64 9.18
C CYS A 42 22.53 -11.61 10.26
N THR A 43 23.29 -11.69 11.34
CA THR A 43 23.29 -12.65 12.45
C THR A 43 22.07 -12.65 13.38
N CYS A 44 20.91 -12.16 12.92
CA CYS A 44 19.65 -12.21 13.67
C CYS A 44 18.48 -12.75 12.83
N GLN A 45 18.77 -13.40 11.70
CA GLN A 45 17.75 -13.91 10.78
C GLN A 45 17.14 -15.23 11.26
N PRO A 46 15.80 -15.38 11.26
CA PRO A 46 15.22 -16.70 11.06
C PRO A 46 15.70 -17.22 9.70
N HIS A 47 16.17 -18.47 9.67
CA HIS A 47 16.78 -19.06 8.49
C HIS A 47 15.76 -19.20 7.36
N ALA A 48 16.19 -19.25 6.09
CA ALA A 48 15.28 -19.54 4.97
C ALA A 48 14.49 -20.86 5.15
N SER A 49 15.03 -21.80 5.94
CA SER A 49 14.36 -23.02 6.38
C SER A 49 13.21 -22.80 7.39
N ASP A 50 13.16 -21.66 8.08
CA ASP A 50 12.04 -21.31 8.97
C ASP A 50 10.78 -20.92 8.17
N TYR A 51 10.94 -20.56 6.89
CA TYR A 51 9.84 -20.19 5.99
C TYR A 51 9.26 -21.36 5.19
N ASP A 52 9.97 -22.49 5.11
CA ASP A 52 9.55 -23.68 4.35
C ASP A 52 8.35 -24.41 5.01
N GLY A 53 8.12 -24.14 6.30
CA GLY A 53 6.96 -24.61 7.07
C GLY A 53 5.92 -23.53 7.44
N LEU A 54 6.18 -22.25 7.15
CA LEU A 54 5.26 -21.16 7.49
C LEU A 54 4.06 -21.17 6.55
N ARG A 55 3.00 -21.84 6.97
CA ARG A 55 1.67 -21.54 6.46
C ARG A 55 1.40 -20.07 6.80
N PHE A 56 1.22 -19.24 5.78
CA PHE A 56 0.68 -17.88 5.90
C PHE A 56 -0.85 -17.98 5.78
N PRO A 57 -1.59 -18.30 6.86
CA PRO A 57 -3.03 -18.57 6.77
C PRO A 57 -3.80 -17.37 6.19
N ASN A 58 -3.26 -16.17 6.39
CA ASN A 58 -3.84 -14.91 5.97
C ASN A 58 -2.95 -14.16 4.96
N PHE A 59 -2.12 -14.86 4.19
CA PHE A 59 -1.40 -14.20 3.10
C PHE A 59 -2.42 -13.44 2.24
N ASN A 60 -2.19 -12.13 2.13
CA ASN A 60 -3.03 -11.24 1.35
C ASN A 60 -2.16 -10.27 0.57
N PHE A 61 -2.76 -9.67 -0.44
CA PHE A 61 -2.11 -8.68 -1.28
C PHE A 61 -3.14 -7.64 -1.70
N ASN A 62 -2.64 -6.47 -2.05
CA ASN A 62 -3.43 -5.39 -2.62
C ASN A 62 -2.71 -4.84 -3.85
N VAL A 63 -3.50 -4.33 -4.80
CA VAL A 63 -3.02 -3.80 -6.07
C VAL A 63 -3.64 -2.43 -6.27
N SER A 64 -2.84 -1.47 -6.73
CA SER A 64 -3.32 -0.20 -7.24
C SER A 64 -2.63 0.13 -8.55
N HIS A 65 -3.25 0.98 -9.36
CA HIS A 65 -2.67 1.44 -10.60
C HIS A 65 -3.09 2.88 -10.88
N HIS A 66 -2.18 3.69 -11.39
CA HIS A 66 -2.48 5.01 -11.93
C HIS A 66 -1.32 5.46 -12.83
N GLY A 67 -1.63 6.21 -13.89
CA GLY A 67 -0.65 6.54 -14.93
C GLY A 67 0.02 5.28 -15.50
N ASP A 68 1.36 5.29 -15.50
CA ASP A 68 2.22 4.24 -16.08
C ASP A 68 2.66 3.19 -15.06
N TYR A 69 2.07 3.16 -13.86
CA TYR A 69 2.51 2.27 -12.79
C TYR A 69 1.38 1.39 -12.26
N VAL A 70 1.76 0.15 -11.95
CA VAL A 70 0.99 -0.80 -11.14
C VAL A 70 1.81 -1.06 -9.88
N ALA A 71 1.20 -0.84 -8.72
CA ALA A 71 1.81 -1.11 -7.44
C ALA A 71 1.16 -2.35 -6.81
N ILE A 72 1.97 -3.27 -6.31
CA ILE A 72 1.54 -4.47 -5.60
C ILE A 72 2.20 -4.49 -4.22
N ALA A 73 1.40 -4.68 -3.17
CA ALA A 73 1.90 -4.95 -1.83
C ALA A 73 1.34 -6.27 -1.31
N SER A 74 2.12 -6.99 -0.51
CA SER A 74 1.68 -8.24 0.11
C SER A 74 2.11 -8.36 1.56
N GLU A 75 1.29 -9.04 2.36
CA GLU A 75 1.53 -9.28 3.77
C GLU A 75 1.24 -10.74 4.15
N PRO A 76 2.14 -11.40 4.91
CA PRO A 76 1.94 -12.77 5.36
C PRO A 76 0.98 -12.91 6.56
N VAL A 77 0.89 -11.86 7.39
CA VAL A 77 0.19 -11.89 8.70
C VAL A 77 -0.80 -10.73 8.82
N CYS A 78 -0.31 -9.49 8.68
CA CYS A 78 -1.14 -8.28 8.71
C CYS A 78 -1.99 -8.16 7.44
N LEU A 79 -2.94 -7.24 7.44
CA LEU A 79 -3.62 -6.81 6.21
C LEU A 79 -2.86 -5.66 5.57
N VAL A 80 -2.90 -5.60 4.24
CA VAL A 80 -2.26 -4.53 3.47
C VAL A 80 -3.22 -3.84 2.51
N GLY A 81 -3.07 -2.53 2.40
CA GLY A 81 -3.64 -1.72 1.33
C GLY A 81 -2.54 -0.90 0.69
N ILE A 82 -2.58 -0.76 -0.63
CA ILE A 82 -1.66 0.08 -1.40
C ILE A 82 -2.47 1.01 -2.30
N ASP A 83 -2.00 2.24 -2.43
CA ASP A 83 -2.52 3.17 -3.40
C ASP A 83 -1.39 3.88 -4.13
N ILE A 84 -1.51 4.03 -5.44
CA ILE A 84 -0.55 4.74 -6.29
C ILE A 84 -1.31 5.77 -7.10
N VAL A 85 -0.78 6.99 -7.19
CA VAL A 85 -1.45 8.10 -7.86
C VAL A 85 -0.44 9.03 -8.53
N SER A 86 -0.68 9.42 -9.79
CA SER A 86 -0.06 10.57 -10.45
C SER A 86 -0.73 11.89 -10.08
N TYR A 87 0.05 12.97 -10.05
CA TYR A 87 -0.42 14.31 -9.72
C TYR A 87 -0.92 15.07 -10.95
N ASP A 88 -2.06 14.64 -11.48
CA ASP A 88 -2.68 15.23 -12.67
C ASP A 88 -3.99 15.96 -12.33
N VAL A 89 -4.34 16.97 -13.12
CA VAL A 89 -5.64 17.65 -13.03
C VAL A 89 -6.41 17.40 -14.32
N PRO A 90 -7.72 17.11 -14.27
CA PRO A 90 -8.55 17.01 -15.47
C PRO A 90 -8.41 18.24 -16.37
N GLN A 91 -8.37 18.02 -17.68
CA GLN A 91 -8.22 19.10 -18.64
C GLN A 91 -9.41 20.07 -18.55
N GLY A 92 -9.11 21.36 -18.33
CA GLY A 92 -10.11 22.42 -18.29
C GLY A 92 -10.61 22.79 -16.89
N GLU A 93 -10.06 22.18 -15.83
CA GLU A 93 -10.34 22.54 -14.44
C GLU A 93 -9.13 23.23 -13.79
N THR A 94 -9.40 24.18 -12.88
CA THR A 94 -8.37 24.65 -11.95
C THR A 94 -8.18 23.62 -10.83
N ILE A 95 -6.99 23.61 -10.20
CA ILE A 95 -6.71 22.72 -9.06
C ILE A 95 -7.76 22.87 -7.96
N THR A 96 -8.14 24.11 -7.64
CA THR A 96 -9.15 24.39 -6.61
C THR A 96 -10.51 23.80 -6.96
N GLU A 97 -10.99 23.99 -8.20
CA GLU A 97 -12.26 23.41 -8.67
C GLU A 97 -12.23 21.88 -8.59
N PHE A 98 -11.09 21.27 -8.96
CA PHE A 98 -10.91 19.82 -8.94
C PHE A 98 -10.93 19.23 -7.52
N ILE A 99 -10.21 19.83 -6.56
CA ILE A 99 -10.09 19.25 -5.21
C ILE A 99 -11.29 19.56 -4.30
N GLN A 100 -12.00 20.67 -4.53
CA GLN A 100 -13.07 21.15 -3.65
C GLN A 100 -14.15 20.10 -3.33
N PRO A 101 -14.63 19.27 -4.29
CA PRO A 101 -15.61 18.22 -4.03
C PRO A 101 -15.14 17.16 -3.02
N PHE A 102 -13.82 16.98 -2.88
CA PHE A 102 -13.23 15.99 -1.99
C PHE A 102 -13.08 16.47 -0.54
N SER A 103 -13.29 17.77 -0.28
CA SER A 103 -13.12 18.38 1.04
C SER A 103 -13.77 17.60 2.19
N SER A 104 -14.95 17.02 1.95
CA SER A 104 -15.70 16.24 2.93
C SER A 104 -15.06 14.89 3.34
N TYR A 105 -14.03 14.43 2.64
CA TYR A 105 -13.27 13.22 2.98
C TYR A 105 -12.09 13.49 3.92
N PHE A 106 -11.73 14.76 4.14
CA PHE A 106 -10.61 15.17 4.97
C PHE A 106 -11.09 15.72 6.31
N SER A 107 -10.25 15.61 7.34
CA SER A 107 -10.47 16.37 8.57
C SER A 107 -10.25 17.87 8.30
N CYS A 108 -10.72 18.74 9.19
CA CYS A 108 -10.46 20.18 9.05
C CYS A 108 -8.95 20.47 9.02
N LEU A 109 -8.16 19.80 9.86
CA LEU A 109 -6.72 19.99 9.92
C LEU A 109 -6.03 19.55 8.61
N GLU A 110 -6.41 18.39 8.07
CA GLU A 110 -5.86 17.90 6.80
C GLU A 110 -6.23 18.83 5.65
N TRP A 111 -7.50 19.26 5.58
CA TRP A 111 -7.97 20.16 4.54
C TRP A 111 -7.26 21.52 4.60
N ASP A 112 -7.09 22.07 5.80
CA ASP A 112 -6.34 23.29 6.05
C ASP A 112 -4.88 23.14 5.58
N ASN A 113 -4.22 22.02 5.90
CA ASN A 113 -2.86 21.75 5.41
C ASN A 113 -2.80 21.68 3.88
N ILE A 114 -3.79 21.06 3.24
CA ILE A 114 -3.88 20.94 1.78
C ILE A 114 -3.99 22.33 1.14
N VAL A 115 -4.98 23.12 1.54
CA VAL A 115 -5.27 24.42 0.89
C VAL A 115 -4.24 25.50 1.21
N MET A 116 -3.47 25.34 2.29
CA MET A 116 -2.39 26.25 2.69
C MET A 116 -0.98 25.77 2.31
N ALA A 117 -0.84 24.69 1.53
CA ALA A 117 0.44 24.07 1.21
C ALA A 117 1.43 24.98 0.45
N GLY A 118 0.95 26.06 -0.18
CA GLY A 118 1.78 27.08 -0.83
C GLY A 118 1.30 27.42 -2.23
N THR A 119 2.06 27.02 -3.24
CA THR A 119 1.68 27.20 -4.65
C THR A 119 0.50 26.30 -5.01
N SER A 120 -0.16 26.55 -6.14
CA SER A 120 -1.21 25.65 -6.64
C SER A 120 -0.69 24.21 -6.81
N ASP A 121 0.56 24.05 -7.26
CA ASP A 121 1.18 22.73 -7.41
C ASP A 121 1.37 22.04 -6.05
N ASP A 122 1.83 22.78 -5.03
CA ASP A 122 1.98 22.25 -3.67
C ASP A 122 0.64 21.79 -3.10
N VAL A 123 -0.44 22.55 -3.35
CA VAL A 123 -1.81 22.18 -2.95
C VAL A 123 -2.24 20.87 -3.59
N LEU A 124 -1.97 20.68 -4.88
CA LEU A 124 -2.29 19.45 -5.61
C LEU A 124 -1.50 18.25 -5.08
N VAL A 125 -0.19 18.43 -4.87
CA VAL A 125 0.68 17.39 -4.31
C VAL A 125 0.20 16.98 -2.92
N GLU A 126 -0.07 17.95 -2.05
CA GLU A 126 -0.50 17.68 -0.67
C GLU A 126 -1.87 17.00 -0.63
N PHE A 127 -2.82 17.42 -1.50
CA PHE A 127 -4.09 16.74 -1.69
C PHE A 127 -3.89 15.27 -2.02
N TYR A 128 -3.07 14.95 -3.03
CA TYR A 128 -2.87 13.57 -3.47
C TYR A 128 -2.15 12.71 -2.44
N ARG A 129 -1.24 13.28 -1.64
CA ARG A 129 -0.60 12.55 -0.54
C ARG A 129 -1.61 12.12 0.53
N TYR A 130 -2.46 13.03 0.99
CA TYR A 130 -3.52 12.67 1.94
C TYR A 130 -4.54 11.72 1.32
N TRP A 131 -4.95 11.96 0.07
CA TRP A 131 -5.88 11.09 -0.65
C TRP A 131 -5.36 9.66 -0.76
N SER A 132 -4.11 9.51 -1.19
CA SER A 132 -3.48 8.20 -1.36
C SER A 132 -3.38 7.43 -0.04
N LEU A 133 -3.07 8.10 1.08
CA LEU A 133 -3.10 7.47 2.41
C LEU A 133 -4.49 7.00 2.82
N LYS A 134 -5.53 7.80 2.55
CA LYS A 134 -6.92 7.42 2.82
C LYS A 134 -7.37 6.23 1.96
N GLU A 135 -7.01 6.21 0.68
CA GLU A 135 -7.29 5.08 -0.21
C GLU A 135 -6.57 3.81 0.25
N ALA A 136 -5.29 3.89 0.61
CA ALA A 136 -4.53 2.77 1.16
C ALA A 136 -5.18 2.25 2.46
N TYR A 137 -5.66 3.13 3.33
CA TYR A 137 -6.40 2.77 4.54
C TYR A 137 -7.69 1.99 4.23
N VAL A 138 -8.53 2.48 3.30
CA VAL A 138 -9.79 1.82 2.90
C VAL A 138 -9.51 0.46 2.28
N LYS A 139 -8.50 0.38 1.41
CA LYS A 139 -8.08 -0.86 0.75
C LYS A 139 -7.58 -1.90 1.76
N ALA A 140 -6.86 -1.49 2.80
CA ALA A 140 -6.37 -2.40 3.84
C ALA A 140 -7.49 -3.05 4.66
N ILE A 141 -8.54 -2.30 5.02
CA ILE A 141 -9.71 -2.87 5.74
C ILE A 141 -10.69 -3.62 4.85
N GLY A 142 -10.64 -3.40 3.53
CA GLY A 142 -11.51 -4.04 2.55
C GLY A 142 -12.99 -3.62 2.68
N SER A 143 -13.28 -2.42 3.17
CA SER A 143 -14.67 -1.94 3.32
C SER A 143 -15.28 -1.56 1.98
N GLY A 144 -14.48 -1.02 1.04
CA GLY A 144 -14.96 -0.40 -0.19
C GLY A 144 -15.81 0.86 0.06
N LEU A 145 -15.89 1.32 1.30
CA LEU A 145 -16.72 2.45 1.73
C LEU A 145 -15.82 3.59 2.18
N THR A 146 -16.07 4.78 1.61
CA THR A 146 -15.40 6.05 1.93
C THR A 146 -16.16 6.86 3.00
N GLU A 147 -17.28 6.34 3.49
CA GLU A 147 -18.10 7.02 4.50
C GLU A 147 -17.30 7.18 5.82
N GLY A 148 -17.23 8.42 6.31
CA GLY A 148 -16.54 8.75 7.54
C GLY A 148 -15.00 8.86 7.41
N LEU A 149 -14.46 8.93 6.19
CA LEU A 149 -13.01 9.14 5.99
C LEU A 149 -12.48 10.43 6.62
N ASN A 150 -13.31 11.45 6.78
CA ASN A 150 -12.96 12.66 7.52
C ASN A 150 -12.66 12.43 9.01
N LYS A 151 -13.10 11.30 9.57
CA LYS A 151 -12.80 10.92 10.96
C LYS A 151 -11.42 10.28 11.09
N VAL A 152 -10.84 9.79 9.99
CA VAL A 152 -9.48 9.24 9.93
C VAL A 152 -8.54 10.39 9.60
N GLU A 153 -7.90 10.95 10.62
CA GLU A 153 -7.00 12.09 10.50
C GLU A 153 -5.54 11.63 10.56
N PHE A 154 -4.77 11.92 9.51
CA PHE A 154 -3.34 11.64 9.43
C PHE A 154 -2.50 12.74 10.05
N SER A 155 -1.38 12.34 10.65
CA SER A 155 -0.35 13.23 11.18
C SER A 155 1.02 12.71 10.79
N HIS A 156 1.92 13.60 10.40
CA HIS A 156 3.25 13.25 9.91
C HIS A 156 4.27 14.33 10.27
N THR A 157 5.55 14.01 10.09
CA THR A 157 6.66 14.98 10.09
C THR A 157 7.30 14.94 8.71
N ARG A 158 7.04 15.96 7.86
CA ARG A 158 7.53 15.99 6.46
C ARG A 158 7.25 14.69 5.70
N TRP A 159 6.01 14.19 5.76
CA TRP A 159 5.60 12.91 5.17
C TRP A 159 6.39 11.67 5.61
N THR A 160 7.13 11.78 6.71
CA THR A 160 7.73 10.66 7.46
C THR A 160 7.04 10.50 8.81
N ASN A 161 7.26 9.37 9.49
CA ASN A 161 6.63 9.06 10.78
C ASN A 161 5.11 9.24 10.76
N ILE A 162 4.47 8.71 9.71
CA ILE A 162 3.04 8.87 9.47
C ILE A 162 2.26 8.03 10.50
N SER A 163 1.28 8.67 11.13
CA SER A 163 0.34 8.06 12.05
C SER A 163 -1.07 8.55 11.75
N ALA A 164 -2.08 7.85 12.28
CA ALA A 164 -3.48 8.25 12.11
C ALA A 164 -4.23 8.18 13.43
N LYS A 165 -5.29 8.98 13.53
CA LYS A 165 -6.27 8.96 14.61
C LYS A 165 -7.66 8.75 14.02
N VAL A 166 -8.52 8.03 14.75
CA VAL A 166 -9.95 7.95 14.46
C VAL A 166 -10.72 8.52 15.63
N ASN A 167 -11.54 9.55 15.38
CA ASN A 167 -12.27 10.28 16.41
C ASN A 167 -11.34 10.73 17.57
N GLY A 168 -10.15 11.25 17.23
CA GLY A 168 -9.14 11.70 18.19
C GLY A 168 -8.32 10.59 18.87
N LYS A 169 -8.68 9.31 18.72
CA LYS A 169 -7.93 8.19 19.29
C LYS A 169 -6.87 7.67 18.32
N VAL A 170 -5.63 7.59 18.80
CA VAL A 170 -4.50 7.07 18.02
C VAL A 170 -4.72 5.62 17.59
N MET A 171 -4.45 5.35 16.32
CA MET A 171 -4.56 4.03 15.70
C MET A 171 -3.23 3.27 15.86
N THR A 172 -2.94 2.80 17.07
CA THR A 172 -1.64 2.16 17.40
C THR A 172 -1.35 0.86 16.64
N GLN A 173 -2.42 0.22 16.14
CA GLN A 173 -2.38 -1.03 15.36
C GLN A 173 -2.13 -0.81 13.87
N TRP A 174 -1.92 0.43 13.46
CA TRP A 174 -1.70 0.81 12.07
C TRP A 174 -0.28 1.27 11.84
N ARG A 175 0.23 1.01 10.64
CA ARG A 175 1.45 1.61 10.13
C ARG A 175 1.18 2.11 8.73
N PHE A 176 1.75 3.27 8.42
CA PHE A 176 1.56 3.95 7.15
C PHE A 176 2.90 4.40 6.60
N TRP A 177 3.03 4.32 5.28
CA TRP A 177 4.18 4.82 4.55
C TRP A 177 3.72 5.54 3.31
N LEU A 178 4.47 6.56 2.93
CA LEU A 178 4.30 7.30 1.69
C LEU A 178 5.68 7.37 1.02
N PHE A 179 5.70 7.07 -0.26
CA PHE A 179 6.91 7.09 -1.08
C PHE A 179 6.64 7.93 -2.32
N GLU A 180 7.56 8.85 -2.60
CA GLU A 180 7.57 9.57 -3.86
C GLU A 180 8.29 8.74 -4.91
N LEU A 181 7.72 8.70 -6.10
CA LEU A 181 8.32 8.08 -7.27
C LEU A 181 8.72 9.16 -8.28
N GLU A 182 9.48 8.74 -9.27
CA GLU A 182 9.72 9.56 -10.46
C GLU A 182 8.40 9.85 -11.20
N ASP A 183 8.43 10.82 -12.12
CA ASP A 183 7.27 11.16 -12.97
C ASP A 183 6.04 11.67 -12.21
N ARG A 184 6.21 12.32 -11.05
CA ARG A 184 5.11 12.91 -10.23
C ARG A 184 4.05 11.90 -9.79
N HIS A 185 4.50 10.74 -9.33
CA HIS A 185 3.64 9.74 -8.68
C HIS A 185 4.00 9.61 -7.21
N CYS A 186 3.03 9.29 -6.36
CA CYS A 186 3.31 8.77 -5.03
C CYS A 186 2.61 7.44 -4.78
N VAL A 187 3.13 6.71 -3.81
CA VAL A 187 2.58 5.43 -3.35
C VAL A 187 2.40 5.45 -1.85
N SER A 188 1.19 5.17 -1.40
CA SER A 188 0.88 4.99 0.01
C SER A 188 0.64 3.52 0.34
N ILE A 189 1.17 3.07 1.48
CA ILE A 189 0.93 1.72 2.00
C ILE A 189 0.34 1.84 3.40
N ALA A 190 -0.72 1.07 3.67
CA ALA A 190 -1.28 0.89 4.99
C ALA A 190 -1.17 -0.57 5.41
N ARG A 191 -0.64 -0.81 6.62
CA ARG A 191 -0.58 -2.13 7.27
C ARG A 191 -1.38 -2.10 8.56
N VAL A 192 -2.16 -3.16 8.82
CA VAL A 192 -2.98 -3.27 10.04
C VAL A 192 -3.14 -4.69 10.57
N HIS A 193 -3.40 -4.82 11.87
CA HIS A 193 -3.90 -6.06 12.48
C HIS A 193 -5.17 -6.59 11.77
N PRO A 194 -5.26 -7.92 11.49
CA PRO A 194 -6.46 -8.52 10.89
C PRO A 194 -7.78 -8.35 11.66
N VAL A 195 -7.70 -7.97 12.94
CA VAL A 195 -8.87 -7.70 13.80
C VAL A 195 -9.60 -6.42 13.36
N SER A 196 -8.91 -5.53 12.64
CA SER A 196 -9.48 -4.28 12.13
C SER A 196 -10.17 -4.43 10.77
N ALA A 197 -10.12 -5.62 10.14
CA ALA A 197 -10.84 -5.83 8.87
C ALA A 197 -12.36 -5.65 9.02
N ALA A 198 -12.99 -5.21 7.93
CA ALA A 198 -14.44 -5.25 7.80
C ALA A 198 -14.98 -6.70 7.95
N THR A 199 -16.22 -6.84 8.43
CA THR A 199 -16.84 -8.15 8.68
C THR A 199 -16.83 -9.06 7.45
N SER A 200 -17.03 -8.50 6.25
CA SER A 200 -16.93 -9.23 4.98
C SER A 200 -15.52 -9.78 4.76
N TYR A 201 -14.49 -8.95 4.95
CA TYR A 201 -13.10 -9.33 4.73
C TYR A 201 -12.64 -10.38 5.76
N LYS A 202 -13.05 -10.26 7.02
CA LYS A 202 -12.76 -11.24 8.07
C LYS A 202 -13.20 -12.67 7.72
N ARG A 203 -14.29 -12.84 6.96
CA ARG A 203 -14.76 -14.18 6.53
C ARG A 203 -13.80 -14.88 5.57
N THR A 204 -12.89 -14.15 4.94
CA THR A 204 -11.87 -14.70 4.04
C THR A 204 -10.60 -15.13 4.78
N LEU A 205 -10.43 -14.69 6.03
CA LEU A 205 -9.25 -14.97 6.84
C LEU A 205 -9.35 -16.38 7.43
N LYS A 206 -8.27 -17.16 7.34
CA LYS A 206 -8.20 -18.51 7.90
C LYS A 206 -7.83 -18.51 9.38
N LYS A 207 -7.17 -17.46 9.85
CA LYS A 207 -6.80 -17.25 11.25
C LYS A 207 -7.24 -15.85 11.69
N VAL A 208 -7.95 -15.72 12.80
CA VAL A 208 -8.41 -14.40 13.30
C VAL A 208 -7.90 -14.08 14.70
N GLU A 209 -7.42 -15.09 15.42
CA GLU A 209 -6.76 -14.96 16.72
C GLU A 209 -5.25 -15.06 16.52
N PHE A 210 -4.51 -14.11 17.08
CA PHE A 210 -3.05 -14.03 17.02
C PHE A 210 -2.52 -13.81 18.43
N THR A 211 -1.38 -14.39 18.77
CA THR A 211 -0.68 -13.96 20.00
C THR A 211 -0.06 -12.58 19.78
N GLU A 212 0.18 -11.85 20.86
CA GLU A 212 0.84 -10.54 20.78
C GLU A 212 2.23 -10.64 20.14
N GLU A 213 2.94 -11.75 20.34
CA GLU A 213 4.26 -12.00 19.72
C GLU A 213 4.14 -12.23 18.21
N GLU A 214 3.20 -13.09 17.77
CA GLU A 214 2.97 -13.36 16.34
C GLU A 214 2.62 -12.08 15.58
N TYR A 215 1.76 -11.26 16.19
CA TYR A 215 1.39 -9.99 15.61
C TYR A 215 2.50 -8.96 15.67
N THR A 216 3.21 -8.82 16.80
CA THR A 216 4.34 -7.90 16.93
C THR A 216 5.41 -8.21 15.89
N LEU A 217 5.70 -9.48 15.65
CA LEU A 217 6.60 -9.92 14.60
C LEU A 217 6.09 -9.50 13.21
N GLY A 218 4.81 -9.76 12.90
CA GLY A 218 4.18 -9.36 11.64
C GLY A 218 4.20 -7.84 11.40
N LEU A 219 3.87 -7.07 12.43
CA LEU A 219 3.79 -5.61 12.38
C LEU A 219 5.16 -4.98 12.14
N HIS A 220 6.22 -5.55 12.72
CA HIS A 220 7.60 -5.06 12.62
C HIS A 220 8.44 -5.83 11.59
N LEU A 221 7.81 -6.61 10.69
CA LEU A 221 8.52 -7.18 9.55
C LEU A 221 9.26 -6.06 8.81
N PRO A 222 10.54 -6.26 8.47
CA PRO A 222 11.34 -5.24 7.82
C PRO A 222 10.66 -4.80 6.53
N ASN A 223 10.56 -3.49 6.35
CA ASN A 223 10.16 -2.93 5.09
C ASN A 223 11.36 -3.01 4.15
N VAL A 224 11.11 -3.61 3.01
CA VAL A 224 12.00 -3.63 1.86
C VAL A 224 11.44 -2.55 0.95
N ASP A 225 12.32 -1.68 0.46
CA ASP A 225 11.96 -0.64 -0.51
C ASP A 225 11.21 -1.22 -1.72
N PHE A 226 10.56 -0.36 -2.49
CA PHE A 226 9.91 -0.79 -3.72
C PHE A 226 10.91 -1.42 -4.68
N VAL A 227 10.63 -2.64 -5.12
CA VAL A 227 11.35 -3.26 -6.21
C VAL A 227 10.69 -2.84 -7.52
N GLN A 228 11.39 -2.06 -8.33
CA GLN A 228 10.89 -1.68 -9.64
C GLN A 228 11.12 -2.80 -10.66
N LEU A 229 10.06 -3.25 -11.31
CA LEU A 229 10.10 -4.28 -12.35
C LEU A 229 9.58 -3.72 -13.67
N GLY A 230 10.35 -3.92 -14.74
CA GLY A 230 9.85 -3.75 -16.11
C GLY A 230 8.95 -4.93 -16.52
N ILE A 231 8.09 -4.71 -17.52
CA ILE A 231 7.18 -5.75 -18.05
C ILE A 231 7.93 -7.03 -18.46
N GLU A 232 9.08 -6.88 -19.14
CA GLU A 232 9.88 -8.03 -19.60
C GLU A 232 10.44 -8.86 -18.44
N GLN A 233 10.89 -8.19 -17.38
CA GLN A 233 11.37 -8.86 -16.17
C GLN A 233 10.23 -9.61 -15.48
N LEU A 234 9.05 -8.98 -15.38
CA LEU A 234 7.86 -9.61 -14.83
C LEU A 234 7.46 -10.87 -15.60
N ILE A 235 7.43 -10.79 -16.94
CA ILE A 235 7.14 -11.95 -17.80
C ILE A 235 8.15 -13.06 -17.55
N SER A 236 9.44 -12.74 -17.46
CA SER A 236 10.48 -13.73 -17.17
C SER A 236 10.30 -14.40 -15.81
N ILE A 237 9.91 -13.64 -14.79
CA ILE A 237 9.63 -14.19 -13.44
C ILE A 237 8.43 -15.12 -13.47
N ILE A 238 7.35 -14.73 -14.16
CA ILE A 238 6.14 -15.55 -14.29
C ILE A 238 6.44 -16.87 -15.00
N GLN A 239 7.23 -16.83 -16.08
CA GLN A 239 7.63 -18.03 -16.82
C GLN A 239 8.43 -18.99 -15.92
N LYS A 240 9.48 -18.50 -15.25
CA LYS A 240 10.32 -19.31 -14.35
C LYS A 240 9.58 -19.93 -13.17
N ALA A 241 8.48 -19.33 -12.74
CA ALA A 241 7.67 -19.82 -11.63
C ALA A 241 6.60 -20.84 -12.06
N SER A 242 6.36 -20.99 -13.37
CA SER A 242 5.42 -21.95 -13.93
C SER A 242 6.08 -23.27 -14.31
N ASP A 243 7.42 -23.34 -14.26
CA ASP A 243 8.26 -24.53 -14.44
C ASP A 243 8.55 -25.21 -13.09
#